data_AF-A0A9P9XC29-F1
#
_entry.id   AF-A0A9P9XC29-F1
#
_cell.length_a   1.000
_cell.length_b   1.000
_cell.length_c   1.000
_cell.angle_alpha   90.00
_cell.angle_beta   90.00
_cell.angle_gamma   90.00
#
_symmetry.space_group_name_H-M   'P 1'
#
loop_
_entity.id
_entity.type
_entity.pdbx_description
1 polymer ?
#
loop_
_entity_poly.entity_id
_entity_poly.type
_entity_poly.pdbx_seq_one_letter_code
_entity_poly.pdbx_strand_id
1 'polypeptide(L)'
;MAHSKRNTSRSVFTSYERDMAKAAWASTSARLSRDSFLPFGSCYLCLEMARDPVSCSHGDIFCRECAVANLLAQKKEIKREEKLREKNEQATLEAQAQQDAEAQERAVKDFESIQAGLKPSAAATASSSSSLSTKIEGADPNTTKDIQVTKRKFVLDQDELDRIAKEDRTKAKKLIKAEKASKESIPFFWTPGQTPDANAARMAEGLAAAPKKIKLAPICPASVDESRHSFSLKSLTSLEFKEELDTKTNSSRRICPSCVKTLGNASRPLMAEKCGHVICRNCAVKFMTPQENACYVCDARLPAARPDSKHKEPKQEFAGLIELRSEGTGFSARGASKVEKSGVAFQC
;
A
#
# COMPACT_ATOMS: atom_id res chain seq x y z
N MET A 1 -54.82 -9.78 -13.08
CA MET A 1 -53.36 -10.03 -13.18
C MET A 1 -52.69 -9.42 -11.95
N ALA A 2 -52.32 -10.24 -10.97
CA ALA A 2 -51.57 -9.77 -9.82
C ALA A 2 -50.15 -9.43 -10.29
N HIS A 3 -49.84 -8.13 -10.39
CA HIS A 3 -48.49 -7.66 -10.62
C HIS A 3 -47.61 -8.21 -9.49
N SER A 4 -46.72 -9.15 -9.80
CA SER A 4 -45.79 -9.70 -8.81
C SER A 4 -45.13 -8.53 -8.08
N LYS A 5 -45.32 -8.43 -6.76
CA LYS A 5 -44.70 -7.38 -5.94
C LYS A 5 -43.19 -7.54 -6.08
N ARG A 6 -42.56 -6.64 -6.84
CA ARG A 6 -41.10 -6.60 -6.99
C ARG A 6 -40.53 -5.98 -5.70
N ASN A 7 -39.34 -6.40 -5.29
CA ASN A 7 -38.71 -5.93 -4.04
C ASN A 7 -38.48 -4.40 -3.98
N THR A 8 -38.72 -3.67 -5.07
CA THR A 8 -38.59 -2.21 -5.17
C THR A 8 -39.92 -1.47 -5.11
N SER A 9 -41.07 -2.17 -5.03
CA SER A 9 -42.39 -1.51 -5.09
C SER A 9 -42.88 -0.96 -3.74
N ARG A 10 -42.13 -1.17 -2.64
CA ARG A 10 -42.47 -0.69 -1.30
C ARG A 10 -41.39 0.26 -0.80
N SER A 11 -41.81 1.32 -0.11
CA SER A 11 -40.89 2.28 0.53
C SER A 11 -40.21 1.72 1.80
N VAL A 12 -40.69 0.59 2.32
CA VAL A 12 -40.16 -0.07 3.52
C VAL A 12 -39.79 -1.50 3.18
N PHE A 13 -38.58 -1.90 3.58
CA PHE A 13 -38.12 -3.28 3.46
C PHE A 13 -38.93 -4.22 4.36
N THR A 14 -39.46 -5.27 3.75
CA THR A 14 -40.02 -6.42 4.46
C THR A 14 -38.94 -7.09 5.32
N SER A 15 -39.35 -7.91 6.29
CA SER A 15 -38.41 -8.69 7.10
C SER A 15 -37.49 -9.56 6.23
N TYR A 16 -38.05 -10.23 5.22
CA TYR A 16 -37.32 -11.08 4.29
C TYR A 16 -36.26 -10.30 3.48
N GLU A 17 -36.59 -9.11 2.99
CA GLU A 17 -35.62 -8.26 2.28
C GLU A 17 -34.54 -7.73 3.22
N ARG A 18 -34.88 -7.41 4.48
CA ARG A 18 -33.90 -7.05 5.51
C ARG A 18 -32.96 -8.21 5.83
N ASP A 19 -33.44 -9.44 5.89
CA ASP A 19 -32.60 -10.60 6.17
C ASP A 19 -31.70 -10.93 4.97
N MET A 20 -32.18 -10.78 3.73
CA MET A 20 -31.33 -10.86 2.53
C MET A 20 -30.27 -9.77 2.51
N ALA A 21 -30.64 -8.52 2.86
CA ALA A 21 -29.71 -7.40 2.94
C ALA A 21 -28.64 -7.64 4.02
N LYS A 22 -29.04 -8.13 5.19
CA LYS A 22 -28.12 -8.51 6.27
C LYS A 22 -27.20 -9.66 5.83
N ALA A 23 -27.71 -10.71 5.18
CA ALA A 23 -26.87 -11.80 4.70
C ALA A 23 -25.85 -11.34 3.65
N ALA A 24 -26.21 -10.37 2.80
CA ALA A 24 -25.31 -9.84 1.77
C ALA A 24 -24.25 -8.88 2.31
N TRP A 25 -24.65 -7.94 3.19
CA TRP A 25 -23.84 -6.79 3.58
C TRP A 25 -23.44 -6.74 5.07
N ALA A 26 -24.12 -7.46 5.96
CA ALA A 26 -23.74 -7.46 7.37
C ALA A 26 -22.44 -8.25 7.59
N SER A 27 -21.74 -7.85 8.65
CA SER A 27 -20.55 -8.57 9.08
C SER A 27 -20.95 -9.98 9.54
N THR A 28 -20.46 -10.99 8.83
CA THR A 28 -20.76 -12.40 9.12
C THR A 28 -19.49 -13.10 9.54
N SER A 29 -19.58 -13.92 10.59
CA SER A 29 -18.48 -14.76 11.01
C SER A 29 -18.86 -16.23 11.03
N ALA A 30 -18.00 -17.09 10.49
CA ALA A 30 -18.19 -18.53 10.50
C ALA A 30 -16.96 -19.23 11.10
N ARG A 31 -17.20 -20.31 11.83
CA ARG A 31 -16.13 -21.18 12.32
C ARG A 31 -15.76 -22.19 11.24
N LEU A 32 -14.47 -22.29 10.92
CA LEU A 32 -13.97 -23.25 9.93
C LEU A 32 -13.88 -24.65 10.52
N SER A 33 -14.23 -25.65 9.70
CA SER A 33 -14.09 -27.07 10.04
C SER A 33 -12.66 -27.56 9.82
N ARG A 34 -12.35 -28.79 10.27
CA ARG A 34 -11.03 -29.42 10.08
C ARG A 34 -10.60 -29.47 8.62
N ASP A 35 -11.55 -29.69 7.71
CA ASP A 35 -11.30 -29.85 6.27
C ASP A 35 -10.92 -28.55 5.57
N SER A 36 -11.16 -27.40 6.22
CA SER A 36 -10.73 -26.09 5.72
C SER A 36 -9.25 -25.81 5.98
N PHE A 37 -8.57 -26.65 6.77
CA PHE A 37 -7.18 -26.45 7.16
C PHE A 37 -6.25 -27.43 6.46
N LEU A 38 -5.12 -26.91 5.98
CA LEU A 38 -4.07 -27.73 5.40
C LEU A 38 -3.41 -28.63 6.46
N PRO A 39 -3.00 -29.85 6.09
CA PRO A 39 -2.07 -30.63 6.88
C PRO A 39 -0.76 -29.88 7.16
N PHE A 40 -0.11 -30.21 8.27
CA PHE A 40 1.18 -29.62 8.60
C PHE A 40 2.22 -30.00 7.55
N GLY A 41 3.02 -29.03 7.12
CA GLY A 41 4.05 -29.25 6.12
C GLY A 41 3.58 -29.19 4.67
N SER A 42 2.33 -28.78 4.43
CA SER A 42 1.85 -28.41 3.10
C SER A 42 2.44 -27.07 2.64
N CYS A 43 2.58 -26.92 1.32
CA CYS A 43 3.03 -25.68 0.70
C CYS A 43 1.86 -24.70 0.56
N TYR A 44 2.05 -23.45 0.96
CA TYR A 44 1.03 -22.39 0.84
C TYR A 44 0.74 -21.93 -0.61
N LEU A 45 1.54 -22.36 -1.60
CA LEU A 45 1.36 -22.01 -3.00
C LEU A 45 0.65 -23.11 -3.80
N CYS A 46 1.06 -24.37 -3.66
CA CYS A 46 0.42 -25.50 -4.36
C CYS A 46 -0.62 -26.26 -3.50
N LEU A 47 -0.72 -25.97 -2.20
CA LEU A 47 -1.66 -26.58 -1.25
C LEU A 47 -1.45 -28.09 -1.00
N GLU A 48 -0.48 -28.71 -1.66
CA GLU A 48 -0.07 -30.10 -1.44
C GLU A 48 1.03 -30.21 -0.39
N MET A 49 1.35 -31.44 0.03
CA MET A 49 2.50 -31.71 0.90
C MET A 49 3.79 -31.19 0.25
N ALA A 50 4.54 -30.34 0.95
CA ALA A 50 5.66 -29.63 0.34
C ALA A 50 6.78 -30.59 -0.08
N ARG A 51 7.19 -30.53 -1.35
CA ARG A 51 8.37 -31.20 -1.92
C ARG A 51 9.58 -30.29 -1.79
N ASP A 52 10.72 -30.82 -1.35
CA ASP A 52 11.92 -30.04 -1.00
C ASP A 52 11.55 -28.78 -0.21
N PRO A 53 10.99 -28.96 1.00
CA PRO A 53 10.35 -27.88 1.72
C PRO A 53 11.36 -26.78 2.06
N VAL A 54 10.92 -25.53 1.90
CA VAL A 54 11.66 -24.33 2.27
C VAL A 54 10.75 -23.45 3.13
N SER A 55 11.35 -22.68 4.04
CA SER A 55 10.62 -21.76 4.90
C SER A 55 11.09 -20.31 4.76
N CYS A 56 10.17 -19.37 4.91
CA CYS A 56 10.50 -17.96 5.08
C CYS A 56 10.97 -17.66 6.52
N SER A 57 11.44 -16.43 6.77
CA SER A 57 11.86 -15.99 8.11
C SER A 57 10.75 -16.02 9.16
N HIS A 58 9.47 -16.01 8.73
CA HIS A 58 8.31 -16.08 9.61
C HIS A 58 7.73 -17.49 9.75
N GLY A 59 8.39 -18.51 9.18
CA GLY A 59 8.00 -19.91 9.36
C GLY A 59 6.94 -20.44 8.39
N ASP A 60 6.57 -19.71 7.35
CA ASP A 60 5.65 -20.19 6.32
C ASP A 60 6.36 -21.23 5.43
N ILE A 61 5.67 -22.31 5.04
CA ILE A 61 6.26 -23.46 4.32
C ILE A 61 5.90 -23.43 2.83
N PHE A 62 6.89 -23.67 1.97
CA PHE A 62 6.72 -23.74 0.52
C PHE A 62 7.51 -24.89 -0.10
N CYS A 63 7.12 -25.35 -1.28
CA CYS A 63 8.04 -26.11 -2.14
C CYS A 63 9.12 -25.15 -2.67
N ARG A 64 10.35 -25.64 -2.81
CA ARG A 64 11.45 -24.84 -3.38
C ARG A 64 11.09 -24.27 -4.75
N GLU A 65 10.52 -25.09 -5.63
CA GLU A 65 10.10 -24.68 -6.98
C GLU A 65 9.04 -23.58 -6.95
N CYS A 66 8.00 -23.74 -6.13
CA CYS A 66 6.90 -22.78 -6.03
C CYS A 66 7.39 -21.44 -5.48
N ALA A 67 8.23 -21.47 -4.46
CA ALA A 67 8.80 -20.25 -3.87
C ALA A 67 9.65 -19.48 -4.90
N VAL A 68 10.51 -20.18 -5.65
CA VAL A 68 11.35 -19.55 -6.69
C VAL A 68 10.50 -19.02 -7.85
N ALA A 69 9.53 -19.80 -8.33
CA ALA A 69 8.65 -19.38 -9.41
C ALA A 69 7.86 -18.11 -9.04
N ASN A 70 7.31 -18.07 -7.82
CA ASN A 70 6.61 -16.88 -7.33
C ASN A 70 7.55 -15.68 -7.15
N LEU A 71 8.80 -15.88 -6.67
CA LEU A 71 9.80 -14.80 -6.61
C LEU A 71 10.09 -14.21 -7.99
N LEU A 72 10.23 -15.05 -9.00
CA LEU A 72 10.49 -14.60 -10.37
C LEU A 72 9.28 -13.87 -10.95
N ALA A 73 8.06 -14.36 -10.71
CA ALA A 73 6.83 -13.71 -11.13
C ALA A 73 6.69 -12.31 -10.50
N GLN A 74 6.89 -12.21 -9.19
CA GLN A 74 6.83 -10.92 -8.49
C GLN A 74 7.91 -9.94 -8.96
N LYS A 75 9.14 -10.41 -9.19
CA LYS A 75 10.21 -9.54 -9.73
C LYS A 75 9.90 -9.05 -11.15
N LYS A 76 9.29 -9.89 -11.99
CA LYS A 76 8.87 -9.52 -13.34
C LYS A 76 7.77 -8.46 -13.28
N GLU A 77 6.81 -8.62 -12.37
CA GLU A 77 5.71 -7.67 -12.18
C GLU A 77 6.22 -6.34 -11.62
N ILE A 78 7.07 -6.37 -10.59
CA ILE A 78 7.72 -5.17 -10.05
C ILE A 78 8.46 -4.40 -11.16
N LYS A 79 9.24 -5.09 -12.00
CA LYS A 79 9.95 -4.46 -13.12
C LYS A 79 8.98 -3.87 -14.16
N ARG A 80 7.84 -4.52 -14.41
CA ARG A 80 6.80 -4.02 -15.31
C ARG A 80 6.18 -2.73 -14.76
N GLU A 81 5.82 -2.74 -13.48
CA GLU A 81 5.25 -1.58 -12.78
C GLU A 81 6.23 -0.42 -12.68
N GLU A 82 7.52 -0.69 -12.40
CA GLU A 82 8.57 0.33 -12.40
C GLU A 82 8.72 1.00 -13.77
N LYS A 83 8.70 0.21 -14.86
CA LYS A 83 8.75 0.76 -16.23
C LYS A 83 7.50 1.57 -16.58
N LEU A 84 6.33 1.11 -16.17
CA LEU A 84 5.07 1.84 -16.38
C LEU A 84 5.10 3.18 -15.62
N ARG A 85 5.56 3.14 -14.36
CA ARG A 85 5.74 4.33 -13.54
C ARG A 85 6.73 5.31 -14.16
N GLU A 86 7.89 4.85 -14.65
CA GLU A 86 8.88 5.69 -15.31
C GLU A 86 8.30 6.37 -16.56
N LYS A 87 7.56 5.62 -17.40
CA LYS A 87 6.88 6.18 -18.57
C LYS A 87 5.83 7.21 -18.19
N ASN A 88 5.03 6.95 -17.15
CA ASN A 88 4.04 7.90 -16.66
C ASN A 88 4.73 9.16 -16.12
N GLU A 89 5.82 9.03 -15.36
CA GLU A 89 6.63 10.16 -14.89
C GLU A 89 7.16 10.98 -16.07
N GLN A 90 7.71 10.35 -17.11
CA GLN A 90 8.16 11.03 -18.33
C GLN A 90 7.02 11.78 -19.04
N ALA A 91 5.87 11.12 -19.27
CA ALA A 91 4.71 11.75 -19.90
C ALA A 91 4.18 12.93 -19.08
N THR A 92 4.19 12.85 -17.74
CA THR A 92 3.79 13.96 -16.88
C THR A 92 4.75 15.14 -16.97
N LEU A 93 6.07 14.91 -17.06
CA LEU A 93 7.07 15.96 -17.21
C LEU A 93 6.97 16.64 -18.59
N GLU A 94 6.77 15.86 -19.66
CA GLU A 94 6.55 16.39 -21.00
C GLU A 94 5.27 17.23 -21.07
N ALA A 95 4.17 16.75 -20.49
CA ALA A 95 2.92 17.51 -20.41
C ALA A 95 3.09 18.81 -19.60
N GLN A 96 3.84 18.79 -18.49
CA GLN A 96 4.16 19.98 -17.72
C GLN A 96 5.03 20.96 -18.52
N ALA A 97 6.04 20.47 -19.25
CA ALA A 97 6.87 21.31 -20.11
C ALA A 97 6.06 21.98 -21.23
N GLN A 98 5.12 21.24 -21.84
CA GLN A 98 4.20 21.78 -22.84
C GLN A 98 3.27 22.85 -22.24
N GLN A 99 2.71 22.62 -21.05
CA GLN A 99 1.89 23.61 -20.35
C GLN A 99 2.68 24.86 -19.98
N ASP A 100 3.94 24.69 -19.58
CA ASP A 100 4.84 25.80 -19.23
C ASP A 100 5.25 26.61 -20.46
N ALA A 101 5.48 25.95 -21.60
CA ALA A 101 5.70 26.62 -22.88
C ALA A 101 4.45 27.40 -23.35
N GLU A 102 3.26 26.79 -23.29
CA GLU A 102 1.99 27.46 -23.62
C GLU A 102 1.76 28.69 -22.73
N ALA A 103 2.05 28.57 -21.44
CA ALA A 103 1.93 29.69 -20.50
C ALA A 103 2.95 30.81 -20.79
N GLN A 104 4.17 30.46 -21.21
CA GLN A 104 5.18 31.44 -21.62
C GLN A 104 4.76 32.18 -22.90
N GLU A 105 4.31 31.47 -23.92
CA GLU A 105 3.85 32.07 -25.17
C GLU A 105 2.64 33.00 -24.95
N ARG A 106 1.69 32.60 -24.11
CA ARG A 106 0.53 33.43 -23.78
C ARG A 106 0.95 34.69 -23.00
N ALA A 107 1.86 34.56 -22.04
CA ALA A 107 2.38 35.71 -21.29
C ALA A 107 3.12 36.71 -22.21
N VAL A 108 3.89 36.23 -23.19
CA VAL A 108 4.56 37.10 -24.19
C VAL A 108 3.52 37.82 -25.05
N LYS A 109 2.50 37.11 -25.57
CA LYS A 109 1.43 37.71 -26.37
C LYS A 109 0.63 38.76 -25.59
N ASP A 110 0.32 38.48 -24.33
CA ASP A 110 -0.37 39.41 -23.44
C ASP A 110 0.48 40.68 -23.24
N PHE A 111 1.79 40.52 -23.01
CA PHE A 111 2.73 41.65 -22.89
C PHE A 111 2.81 42.48 -24.17
N GLU A 112 2.95 41.84 -25.34
CA GLU A 112 2.96 42.53 -26.64
C GLU A 112 1.66 43.31 -26.88
N SER A 113 0.50 42.73 -26.54
CA SER A 113 -0.79 43.40 -26.67
C SER A 113 -0.92 44.65 -25.78
N ILE A 114 -0.39 44.58 -24.56
CA ILE A 114 -0.35 45.71 -23.63
C ILE A 114 0.57 46.82 -24.16
N GLN A 115 1.73 46.48 -24.73
CA GLN A 115 2.65 47.45 -25.36
C GLN A 115 2.02 48.10 -26.60
N ALA A 116 1.25 47.36 -27.38
CA ALA A 116 0.52 47.86 -28.55
C ALA A 116 -0.68 48.77 -28.18
N GLY A 117 -0.94 49.00 -26.89
CA GLY A 117 -2.03 49.87 -26.43
C GLY A 117 -3.42 49.21 -26.43
N LEU A 118 -3.51 47.91 -26.71
CA LEU A 118 -4.74 47.14 -26.61
C LEU A 118 -4.98 46.81 -25.13
N LYS A 119 -5.79 47.63 -24.45
CA LYS A 119 -6.21 47.33 -23.08
C LYS A 119 -7.03 46.03 -23.09
N PRO A 120 -6.66 44.99 -22.34
CA PRO A 120 -7.49 43.81 -22.22
C PRO A 120 -8.86 44.23 -21.68
N SER A 121 -9.93 43.74 -22.33
CA SER A 121 -11.31 44.01 -21.93
C SER A 121 -11.52 43.65 -20.45
N ALA A 122 -12.36 44.42 -19.76
CA ALA A 122 -12.49 44.58 -18.31
C ALA A 122 -12.77 43.31 -17.45
N ALA A 123 -12.73 42.10 -18.02
CA ALA A 123 -12.81 40.85 -17.27
C ALA A 123 -11.49 40.48 -16.55
N ALA A 124 -10.36 41.10 -16.90
CA ALA A 124 -9.05 40.85 -16.29
C ALA A 124 -8.62 41.89 -15.22
N THR A 125 -9.41 42.94 -14.99
CA THR A 125 -9.01 44.11 -14.17
C THR A 125 -9.33 43.97 -12.68
N ALA A 126 -9.85 42.84 -12.21
CA ALA A 126 -10.21 42.67 -10.79
C ALA A 126 -9.01 42.50 -9.84
N SER A 127 -7.77 42.54 -10.33
CA SER A 127 -6.57 42.34 -9.48
C SER A 127 -5.45 43.37 -9.66
N SER A 128 -5.71 44.47 -10.38
CA SER A 128 -4.70 45.50 -10.65
C SER A 128 -5.21 46.91 -10.35
N SER A 129 -5.80 47.13 -9.17
CA SER A 129 -6.02 48.49 -8.63
C SER A 129 -5.04 48.78 -7.48
N SER A 130 -3.75 48.91 -7.84
CA SER A 130 -2.75 49.58 -7.00
C SER A 130 -1.98 50.64 -7.78
N SER A 131 -2.65 51.32 -8.71
CA SER A 131 -2.16 52.55 -9.32
C SER A 131 -2.83 53.76 -8.68
N LEU A 132 -2.04 54.48 -7.89
CA LEU A 132 -2.32 55.78 -7.28
C LEU A 132 -3.14 56.71 -8.17
N SER A 133 -4.25 57.21 -7.65
CA SER A 133 -4.84 58.49 -8.07
C SER A 133 -5.56 59.10 -6.87
N THR A 134 -4.83 59.89 -6.08
CA THR A 134 -5.44 60.78 -5.08
C THR A 134 -5.40 62.19 -5.65
N LYS A 135 -6.59 62.70 -5.98
CA LYS A 135 -6.85 64.11 -6.31
C LYS A 135 -6.29 65.02 -5.23
N ILE A 136 -5.61 66.08 -5.65
CA ILE A 136 -5.26 67.24 -4.83
C ILE A 136 -6.34 68.29 -5.05
N GLU A 137 -7.15 68.56 -4.04
CA GLU A 137 -7.80 69.86 -3.78
C GLU A 137 -7.90 70.05 -2.26
N GLY A 138 -7.75 71.30 -1.79
CA GLY A 138 -7.13 71.64 -0.52
C GLY A 138 -8.03 71.76 0.73
N ALA A 139 -7.35 72.21 1.80
CA ALA A 139 -7.81 72.69 3.12
C ALA A 139 -7.60 71.73 4.34
N ASP A 140 -6.43 71.88 4.98
CA ASP A 140 -6.03 71.93 6.41
C ASP A 140 -7.00 71.50 7.57
N PRO A 141 -6.50 71.23 8.81
CA PRO A 141 -5.40 70.34 9.21
C PRO A 141 -5.80 69.42 10.40
N ASN A 142 -4.83 68.59 10.84
CA ASN A 142 -4.68 68.08 12.21
C ASN A 142 -5.29 66.70 12.50
N THR A 143 -4.48 65.65 12.33
CA THR A 143 -4.14 64.68 13.40
C THR A 143 -3.08 63.71 12.85
N THR A 144 -1.94 63.68 13.54
CA THR A 144 -0.77 62.84 13.29
C THR A 144 -1.06 61.36 13.54
N LYS A 145 -0.88 60.53 12.50
CA LYS A 145 -0.51 59.11 12.64
C LYS A 145 0.47 58.75 11.54
N ASP A 146 1.74 58.63 11.93
CA ASP A 146 2.83 58.10 11.12
C ASP A 146 2.51 56.68 10.65
N ILE A 147 2.13 56.54 9.38
CA ILE A 147 2.32 55.29 8.64
C ILE A 147 3.53 55.53 7.76
N GLN A 148 4.70 55.10 8.23
CA GLN A 148 5.90 55.02 7.41
C GLN A 148 5.70 53.99 6.29
N VAL A 149 5.06 54.41 5.20
CA VAL A 149 5.22 53.75 3.91
C VAL A 149 6.65 54.03 3.46
N THR A 150 7.55 53.09 3.74
CA THR A 150 8.87 53.08 3.12
C THR A 150 8.66 52.87 1.62
N LYS A 151 8.53 53.97 0.88
CA LYS A 151 8.65 54.01 -0.57
C LYS A 151 10.07 53.57 -0.91
N ARG A 152 10.32 52.26 -0.97
CA ARG A 152 11.55 51.74 -1.54
C ARG A 152 11.57 52.22 -2.98
N LYS A 153 12.59 53.01 -3.34
CA LYS A 153 12.88 53.38 -4.72
C LYS A 153 12.88 52.08 -5.52
N PHE A 154 12.03 51.98 -6.54
CA PHE A 154 12.08 50.86 -7.47
C PHE A 154 13.42 50.94 -8.20
N VAL A 155 14.36 50.09 -7.81
CA VAL A 155 15.60 49.86 -8.54
C VAL A 155 15.33 48.64 -9.41
N LEU A 156 15.55 48.80 -10.71
CA LEU A 156 15.33 47.75 -11.70
C LEU A 156 16.48 46.73 -11.60
N ASP A 157 16.44 45.92 -10.55
CA ASP A 157 17.39 44.84 -10.33
C ASP A 157 16.96 43.58 -11.09
N GLN A 158 17.93 42.76 -11.47
CA GLN A 158 17.71 41.54 -12.25
C GLN A 158 16.78 40.55 -11.52
N ASP A 159 16.87 40.49 -10.19
CA ASP A 159 16.00 39.66 -9.35
C ASP A 159 14.54 40.14 -9.33
N GLU A 160 14.31 41.45 -9.45
CA GLU A 160 12.96 42.04 -9.49
C GLU A 160 12.30 41.76 -10.84
N LEU A 161 13.07 41.84 -11.94
CA LEU A 161 12.63 41.45 -13.29
C LEU A 161 12.24 39.97 -13.34
N ASP A 162 13.05 39.09 -12.74
CA ASP A 162 12.74 37.66 -12.66
C ASP A 162 11.49 37.38 -11.81
N ARG A 163 11.24 38.17 -10.76
CA ARG A 163 10.02 38.05 -9.96
C ARG A 163 8.78 38.42 -10.77
N ILE A 164 8.84 39.54 -11.50
CA ILE A 164 7.74 39.99 -12.36
C ILE A 164 7.47 38.95 -13.46
N ALA A 165 8.51 38.43 -14.10
CA ALA A 165 8.37 37.38 -15.12
C ALA A 165 7.76 36.08 -14.55
N LYS A 166 8.12 35.69 -13.32
CA LYS A 166 7.49 34.55 -12.63
C LYS A 166 6.03 34.83 -12.29
N GLU A 167 5.72 36.02 -11.79
CA GLU A 167 4.34 36.43 -11.48
C GLU A 167 3.46 36.38 -12.72
N ASP A 168 3.90 36.93 -13.84
CA ASP A 168 3.13 36.93 -15.10
C ASP A 168 2.94 35.53 -15.68
N ARG A 169 3.97 34.67 -15.60
CA ARG A 169 3.83 33.24 -15.92
C ARG A 169 2.80 32.55 -15.01
N THR A 170 2.76 32.85 -13.71
CA THR A 170 1.77 32.25 -12.81
C THR A 170 0.36 32.75 -13.07
N LYS A 171 0.18 34.02 -13.44
CA LYS A 171 -1.11 34.58 -13.85
C LYS A 171 -1.59 33.92 -15.14
N ALA A 172 -0.73 33.80 -16.15
CA ALA A 172 -1.04 33.10 -17.40
C ALA A 172 -1.44 31.63 -17.14
N LYS A 173 -0.67 30.90 -16.31
CA LYS A 173 -1.03 29.53 -15.89
C LYS A 173 -2.42 29.45 -15.23
N LYS A 174 -2.76 30.40 -14.35
CA LYS A 174 -4.08 30.46 -13.69
C LYS A 174 -5.21 30.71 -14.68
N LEU A 175 -5.03 31.62 -15.64
CA LEU A 175 -6.02 31.91 -16.68
C LEU A 175 -6.25 30.71 -17.61
N ILE A 176 -5.17 30.06 -18.05
CA ILE A 176 -5.24 28.83 -18.85
C ILE A 176 -5.98 27.73 -18.09
N LYS A 177 -5.69 27.55 -16.80
CA LYS A 177 -6.37 26.56 -15.96
C LYS A 177 -7.85 26.88 -15.79
N ALA A 178 -8.22 28.14 -15.60
CA ALA A 178 -9.62 28.57 -15.51
C ALA A 178 -10.37 28.34 -16.83
N GLU A 179 -9.74 28.65 -17.97
CA GLU A 179 -10.29 28.40 -19.30
C GLU A 179 -10.51 26.90 -19.55
N LYS A 180 -9.50 26.06 -19.25
CA LYS A 180 -9.61 24.59 -19.38
C LYS A 180 -10.66 23.99 -18.44
N ALA A 181 -10.70 24.43 -17.18
CA ALA A 181 -11.71 23.98 -16.22
C ALA A 181 -13.15 24.35 -16.63
N SER A 182 -13.34 25.51 -17.25
CA SER A 182 -14.67 25.91 -17.78
C SER A 182 -15.10 25.07 -18.99
N LYS A 183 -14.16 24.60 -19.80
CA LYS A 183 -14.41 23.72 -20.96
C LYS A 183 -14.62 22.26 -20.56
N GLU A 184 -14.00 21.80 -19.48
CA GLU A 184 -14.08 20.43 -18.97
C GLU A 184 -15.26 20.21 -17.99
N SER A 185 -15.87 21.28 -17.48
CA SER A 185 -17.07 21.25 -16.63
C SER A 185 -18.34 20.95 -17.44
N ILE A 186 -18.47 19.74 -17.98
CA ILE A 186 -19.72 19.23 -18.54
C ILE A 186 -20.16 18.05 -17.64
N PRO A 187 -21.41 17.99 -17.15
CA PRO A 187 -21.81 17.05 -16.11
C PRO A 187 -22.05 15.62 -16.65
N PHE A 188 -21.03 14.99 -17.25
CA PHE A 188 -21.14 13.63 -17.78
C PHE A 188 -20.03 12.71 -17.25
N PHE A 189 -20.29 12.17 -16.07
CA PHE A 189 -19.50 11.16 -15.37
C PHE A 189 -19.25 9.86 -16.16
N TRP A 190 -20.05 9.58 -17.21
CA TRP A 190 -20.01 8.32 -17.97
C TRP A 190 -19.18 8.36 -19.26
N THR A 191 -18.56 9.50 -19.58
CA THR A 191 -17.72 9.61 -20.79
C THR A 191 -16.32 9.07 -20.47
N PRO A 192 -15.83 8.00 -21.13
CA PRO A 192 -14.53 7.40 -20.81
C PRO A 192 -13.35 8.40 -20.82
N GLY A 193 -13.41 9.42 -21.68
CA GLY A 193 -12.41 10.50 -21.77
C GLY A 193 -12.47 11.56 -20.67
N GLN A 194 -13.49 11.54 -19.79
CA GLN A 194 -13.66 12.44 -18.65
C GLN A 194 -13.67 11.70 -17.31
N THR A 195 -13.32 10.41 -17.30
CA THR A 195 -13.13 9.70 -16.03
C THR A 195 -11.95 10.34 -15.29
N PRO A 196 -12.10 10.79 -14.04
CA PRO A 196 -11.00 11.33 -13.28
C PRO A 196 -9.96 10.21 -13.14
N ASP A 197 -8.85 10.34 -13.87
CA ASP A 197 -7.70 9.45 -13.71
C ASP A 197 -7.29 9.50 -12.23
N ALA A 198 -6.86 8.35 -11.68
CA ALA A 198 -6.39 8.26 -10.30
C ALA A 198 -5.27 9.28 -10.01
N ASN A 199 -4.53 9.69 -11.04
CA ASN A 199 -3.55 10.78 -10.97
C ASN A 199 -4.20 12.17 -10.88
N ALA A 200 -5.27 12.44 -11.63
CA ALA A 200 -6.01 13.70 -11.58
C ALA A 200 -6.71 13.91 -10.22
N ALA A 201 -7.30 12.85 -9.66
CA ALA A 201 -7.88 12.85 -8.31
C ALA A 201 -6.81 13.12 -7.23
N ARG A 202 -5.62 12.51 -7.35
CA ARG A 202 -4.49 12.74 -6.43
C ARG A 202 -3.90 14.16 -6.53
N MET A 203 -3.87 14.75 -7.72
CA MET A 203 -3.44 16.14 -7.90
C MET A 203 -4.48 17.15 -7.38
N ALA A 204 -5.78 16.82 -7.43
CA ALA A 204 -6.86 17.66 -6.92
C ALA A 204 -6.89 17.73 -5.37
N GLU A 205 -6.46 16.68 -4.67
CA GLU A 205 -6.40 16.63 -3.20
C GLU A 205 -5.17 17.33 -2.58
N GLY A 206 -4.33 18.00 -3.37
CA GLY A 206 -3.20 18.78 -2.84
C GLY A 206 -2.03 17.95 -2.30
N LEU A 207 -2.01 16.63 -2.52
CA LEU A 207 -0.84 15.79 -2.30
C LEU A 207 0.18 16.02 -3.45
N ALA A 208 0.78 17.21 -3.50
CA ALA A 208 1.84 17.57 -4.45
C ALA A 208 3.17 16.80 -4.23
N ALA A 209 3.23 15.90 -3.24
CA ALA A 209 4.35 15.01 -3.05
C ALA A 209 4.11 13.74 -3.87
N ALA A 210 4.70 13.67 -5.07
CA ALA A 210 4.89 12.39 -5.77
C ALA A 210 5.36 11.34 -4.74
N PRO A 211 4.70 10.17 -4.63
CA PRO A 211 5.04 9.20 -3.62
C PRO A 211 6.53 8.87 -3.77
N LYS A 212 7.32 9.21 -2.74
CA LYS A 212 8.76 8.89 -2.64
C LYS A 212 8.95 7.50 -3.21
N LYS A 213 9.86 7.32 -4.17
CA LYS A 213 10.11 6.04 -4.88
C LYS A 213 10.07 4.87 -3.88
N ILE A 214 8.91 4.21 -3.77
CA ILE A 214 8.73 3.10 -2.86
C ILE A 214 9.40 1.94 -3.58
N LYS A 215 10.54 1.49 -3.05
CA LYS A 215 11.21 0.29 -3.56
C LYS A 215 10.28 -0.88 -3.30
N LEU A 216 9.64 -1.39 -4.35
CA LEU A 216 8.80 -2.57 -4.24
C LEU A 216 9.71 -3.79 -4.07
N ALA A 217 9.48 -4.55 -3.01
CA ALA A 217 10.17 -5.81 -2.76
C ALA A 217 9.17 -6.97 -2.92
N PRO A 218 9.61 -8.16 -3.33
CA PRO A 218 8.75 -9.33 -3.33
C PRO A 218 8.19 -9.61 -1.93
N ILE A 219 6.89 -9.89 -1.83
CA ILE A 219 6.13 -10.11 -0.60
C ILE A 219 5.76 -11.58 -0.47
N CYS A 220 5.88 -12.13 0.74
CA CYS A 220 5.47 -13.51 1.00
C CYS A 220 3.97 -13.71 0.73
N PRO A 221 3.58 -14.70 -0.09
CA PRO A 221 2.16 -14.99 -0.39
C PRO A 221 1.33 -15.40 0.83
N ALA A 222 1.98 -16.00 1.83
CA ALA A 222 1.32 -16.44 3.06
C ALA A 222 1.30 -15.36 4.16
N SER A 223 1.84 -14.17 3.88
CA SER A 223 1.79 -13.06 4.81
C SER A 223 0.39 -12.48 4.90
N VAL A 224 -0.09 -12.25 6.13
CA VAL A 224 -1.38 -11.59 6.38
C VAL A 224 -1.16 -10.08 6.29
N ASP A 225 -2.20 -9.30 5.98
CA ASP A 225 -2.11 -7.85 5.81
C ASP A 225 -1.43 -7.11 6.99
N GLU A 226 -1.65 -7.58 8.21
CA GLU A 226 -1.04 -7.04 9.43
C GLU A 226 0.46 -7.40 9.61
N SER A 227 0.96 -8.42 8.89
CA SER A 227 2.32 -8.98 9.03
C SER A 227 2.99 -9.19 7.67
N ARG A 228 2.75 -8.27 6.73
CA ARG A 228 3.38 -8.28 5.41
C ARG A 228 4.89 -8.18 5.57
N HIS A 229 5.59 -9.17 5.05
CA HIS A 229 7.05 -9.21 5.06
C HIS A 229 7.58 -9.51 3.67
N SER A 230 8.76 -8.96 3.38
CA SER A 230 9.46 -9.28 2.14
C SER A 230 10.05 -10.69 2.21
N PHE A 231 10.00 -11.43 1.12
CA PHE A 231 10.70 -12.72 1.02
C PHE A 231 11.68 -12.69 -0.16
N SER A 232 12.86 -13.31 0.04
CA SER A 232 13.96 -13.34 -0.93
C SER A 232 14.62 -14.71 -0.90
N LEU A 233 15.36 -15.06 -1.96
CA LEU A 233 16.09 -16.34 -2.00
C LEU A 233 17.04 -16.52 -0.82
N LYS A 234 17.65 -15.43 -0.33
CA LYS A 234 18.57 -15.48 0.82
C LYS A 234 17.86 -15.69 2.16
N SER A 235 16.58 -15.34 2.24
CA SER A 235 15.78 -15.53 3.45
C SER A 235 15.04 -16.87 3.46
N LEU A 236 15.20 -17.70 2.42
CA LEU A 236 14.63 -19.04 2.35
C LEU A 236 15.60 -20.03 2.98
N THR A 237 15.16 -20.68 4.05
CA THR A 237 15.90 -21.76 4.69
C THR A 237 15.31 -23.09 4.24
N SER A 238 16.17 -24.03 3.82
CA SER A 238 15.75 -25.40 3.51
C SER A 238 15.27 -26.10 4.78
N LEU A 239 14.16 -26.82 4.71
CA LEU A 239 13.63 -27.62 5.81
C LEU A 239 14.06 -29.07 5.66
N GLU A 240 14.59 -29.64 6.73
CA GLU A 240 14.94 -31.05 6.80
C GLU A 240 14.04 -31.75 7.81
N PHE A 241 13.09 -32.51 7.30
CA PHE A 241 12.18 -33.34 8.09
C PHE A 241 12.73 -34.76 8.18
N LYS A 242 12.72 -35.33 9.39
CA LYS A 242 12.86 -36.77 9.54
C LYS A 242 11.54 -37.43 9.15
N GLU A 243 11.58 -38.30 8.16
CA GLU A 243 10.41 -39.02 7.67
C GLU A 243 10.49 -40.50 8.07
N GLU A 244 9.35 -41.07 8.42
CA GLU A 244 9.18 -42.50 8.70
C GLU A 244 8.06 -43.03 7.82
N LEU A 245 8.26 -44.20 7.20
CA LEU A 245 7.25 -44.84 6.37
C LEU A 245 6.23 -45.55 7.27
N ASP A 246 4.96 -45.20 7.16
CA ASP A 246 3.91 -45.99 7.79
C ASP A 246 3.59 -47.20 6.90
N THR A 247 3.85 -48.39 7.43
CA THR A 247 3.59 -49.68 6.77
C THR A 247 2.10 -49.89 6.43
N LYS A 248 1.18 -49.16 7.08
CA LYS A 248 -0.27 -49.30 6.85
C LYS A 248 -0.80 -48.45 5.70
N THR A 249 -0.21 -47.28 5.47
CA THR A 249 -0.72 -46.31 4.49
C THR A 249 0.25 -46.06 3.33
N ASN A 250 1.42 -46.69 3.32
CA ASN A 250 2.50 -46.49 2.35
C ASN A 250 2.87 -45.00 2.14
N SER A 251 2.60 -44.16 3.13
CA SER A 251 2.85 -42.72 3.10
C SER A 251 3.90 -42.35 4.14
N SER A 252 4.80 -41.43 3.78
CA SER A 252 5.81 -40.92 4.69
C SER A 252 5.18 -39.95 5.69
N ARG A 253 5.47 -40.15 6.97
CA ARG A 253 5.03 -39.29 8.07
C ARG A 253 6.23 -38.54 8.60
N ARG A 254 6.08 -37.22 8.72
CA ARG A 254 7.10 -36.34 9.30
C ARG A 254 7.06 -36.46 10.82
N ILE A 255 8.20 -36.80 11.42
CA ILE A 255 8.35 -37.05 12.85
C ILE A 255 9.41 -36.14 13.47
N CYS A 256 9.26 -35.87 14.76
CA CYS A 256 10.27 -35.16 15.54
C CYS A 256 11.50 -36.05 15.78
N PRO A 257 12.73 -35.63 15.45
CA PRO A 257 13.94 -36.42 15.70
C PRO A 257 14.15 -36.81 17.17
N SER A 258 13.76 -35.96 18.12
CA SER A 258 14.02 -36.19 19.55
C SER A 258 13.00 -37.07 20.26
N CYS A 259 11.73 -37.09 19.82
CA CYS A 259 10.68 -37.85 20.49
C CYS A 259 9.89 -38.80 19.59
N VAL A 260 10.22 -38.85 18.29
CA VAL A 260 9.59 -39.71 17.28
C VAL A 260 8.07 -39.45 17.13
N LYS A 261 7.53 -38.41 17.78
CA LYS A 261 6.12 -38.01 17.61
C LYS A 261 5.90 -37.38 16.24
N THR A 262 4.80 -37.73 15.60
CA THR A 262 4.36 -37.13 14.34
C THR A 262 4.18 -35.61 14.50
N LEU A 263 4.80 -34.86 13.60
CA LEU A 263 4.65 -33.41 13.51
C LEU A 263 3.31 -33.10 12.84
N GLY A 264 2.45 -32.40 13.56
CA GLY A 264 1.13 -31.98 13.09
C GLY A 264 0.79 -30.56 13.52
N ASN A 265 -0.39 -30.07 13.13
CA ASN A 265 -0.85 -28.70 13.40
C ASN A 265 -0.90 -28.37 14.91
N ALA A 266 -1.04 -29.37 15.77
CA ALA A 266 -1.04 -29.19 17.23
C ALA A 266 0.36 -29.16 17.88
N SER A 267 1.39 -29.62 17.17
CA SER A 267 2.71 -29.91 17.76
C SER A 267 3.67 -28.71 17.87
N ARG A 268 3.30 -27.55 17.29
CA ARG A 268 4.11 -26.32 17.21
C ARG A 268 5.58 -26.60 16.87
N PRO A 269 5.86 -27.12 15.67
CA PRO A 269 7.23 -27.42 15.27
C PRO A 269 8.06 -26.15 15.10
N LEU A 270 9.31 -26.23 15.55
CA LEU A 270 10.32 -25.19 15.44
C LEU A 270 11.42 -25.68 14.49
N MET A 271 11.87 -24.80 13.61
CA MET A 271 13.00 -25.02 12.70
C MET A 271 14.24 -24.26 13.20
N ALA A 272 15.41 -24.89 13.11
CA ALA A 272 16.69 -24.21 13.28
C ALA A 272 17.11 -23.40 12.05
N GLU A 273 17.40 -22.10 12.21
CA GLU A 273 17.68 -21.16 11.10
C GLU A 273 18.86 -21.58 10.21
N LYS A 274 19.89 -22.24 10.78
CA LYS A 274 21.13 -22.59 10.07
C LYS A 274 21.09 -23.94 9.36
N CYS A 275 20.52 -24.95 10.00
CA CYS A 275 20.55 -26.33 9.51
C CYS A 275 19.20 -26.83 9.00
N GLY A 276 18.09 -26.13 9.27
CA GLY A 276 16.79 -26.50 8.73
C GLY A 276 16.09 -27.66 9.43
N HIS A 277 16.73 -28.30 10.42
CA HIS A 277 16.12 -29.40 11.19
C HIS A 277 14.89 -28.93 11.95
N VAL A 278 13.83 -29.75 11.90
CA VAL A 278 12.54 -29.45 12.53
C VAL A 278 12.29 -30.34 13.74
N ILE A 279 11.95 -29.72 14.87
CA ILE A 279 11.74 -30.37 16.17
C ILE A 279 10.44 -29.83 16.79
N CYS A 280 9.68 -30.66 17.51
CA CYS A 280 8.48 -30.17 18.21
C CYS A 280 8.85 -29.23 19.37
N ARG A 281 7.98 -28.24 19.69
CA ARG A 281 8.25 -27.26 20.75
C ARG A 281 8.63 -27.89 22.09
N ASN A 282 7.97 -28.99 22.48
CA ASN A 282 8.25 -29.66 23.74
C ASN A 282 9.67 -30.25 23.83
N CYS A 283 10.22 -30.68 22.69
CA CYS A 283 11.59 -31.17 22.62
C CYS A 283 12.59 -30.00 22.55
N ALA A 284 12.28 -28.94 21.79
CA ALA A 284 13.13 -27.75 21.75
C ALA A 284 13.29 -27.11 23.14
N VAL A 285 12.21 -26.97 23.92
CA VAL A 285 12.27 -26.45 25.29
C VAL A 285 13.22 -27.27 26.19
N LYS A 286 13.27 -28.60 25.98
CA LYS A 286 14.06 -29.52 26.83
C LYS A 286 15.52 -29.63 26.39
N PHE A 287 15.76 -29.67 25.08
CA PHE A 287 17.06 -30.03 24.51
C PHE A 287 17.80 -28.85 23.89
N MET A 288 17.13 -27.72 23.66
CA MET A 288 17.70 -26.54 22.99
C MET A 288 17.58 -25.33 23.91
N THR A 289 18.25 -25.42 25.06
CA THR A 289 18.24 -24.36 26.06
C THR A 289 19.10 -23.17 25.61
N PRO A 290 18.83 -21.95 26.11
CA PRO A 290 19.58 -20.74 25.74
C PRO A 290 21.09 -20.79 26.08
N GLN A 291 21.52 -21.76 26.89
CA GLN A 291 22.92 -21.89 27.33
C GLN A 291 23.77 -22.62 26.29
N GLU A 292 23.25 -23.71 25.70
CA GLU A 292 24.01 -24.55 24.78
C GLU A 292 23.82 -24.15 23.31
N ASN A 293 22.77 -23.39 22.96
CA ASN A 293 22.51 -22.77 21.64
C ASN A 293 22.99 -23.60 20.43
N ALA A 294 22.72 -24.90 20.43
CA ALA A 294 23.12 -25.84 19.38
C ALA A 294 21.91 -26.65 18.91
N CYS A 295 21.96 -27.08 17.64
CA CYS A 295 20.94 -27.95 17.07
C CYS A 295 21.06 -29.37 17.63
N TYR A 296 19.98 -29.93 18.16
CA TYR A 296 19.96 -31.30 18.69
C TYR A 296 20.33 -32.41 17.68
N VAL A 297 20.17 -32.17 16.37
CA VAL A 297 20.38 -33.21 15.34
C VAL A 297 21.81 -33.20 14.79
N CYS A 298 22.41 -32.02 14.63
CA CYS A 298 23.70 -31.86 13.96
C CYS A 298 24.71 -31.02 14.75
N ASP A 299 24.40 -30.67 15.99
CA ASP A 299 25.22 -29.86 16.90
C ASP A 299 25.64 -28.49 16.34
N ALA A 300 25.04 -28.06 15.23
CA ALA A 300 25.32 -26.78 14.61
C ALA A 300 24.89 -25.63 15.53
N ARG A 301 25.80 -24.68 15.75
CA ARG A 301 25.56 -23.51 16.60
C ARG A 301 24.47 -22.62 16.01
N LEU A 302 23.44 -22.36 16.81
CA LEU A 302 22.36 -21.44 16.48
C LEU A 302 22.81 -19.99 16.68
N PRO A 303 22.28 -19.05 15.88
CA PRO A 303 22.58 -17.64 16.05
C PRO A 303 22.09 -17.16 17.42
N ALA A 304 22.93 -16.36 18.09
CA ALA A 304 22.59 -15.76 19.38
C ALA A 304 21.35 -14.85 19.26
N ALA A 305 20.67 -14.64 20.39
CA ALA A 305 19.51 -13.76 20.48
C ALA A 305 19.86 -12.40 19.86
N ARG A 306 19.11 -11.96 18.85
CA ARG A 306 19.29 -10.62 18.30
C ARG A 306 18.77 -9.64 19.37
N PRO A 307 19.55 -8.61 19.75
CA PRO A 307 19.06 -7.58 20.66
C PRO A 307 17.86 -6.88 20.00
N ASP A 308 16.79 -6.70 20.78
CA ASP A 308 15.48 -6.20 20.35
C ASP A 308 15.57 -5.10 19.28
N SER A 309 15.35 -5.46 18.02
CA SER A 309 15.06 -4.47 16.99
C SER A 309 13.70 -3.87 17.31
N LYS A 310 13.61 -2.54 17.36
CA LYS A 310 12.43 -1.68 17.69
C LYS A 310 11.12 -1.96 16.94
N HIS A 311 11.01 -3.05 16.17
CA HIS A 311 9.79 -3.49 15.51
C HIS A 311 9.06 -4.51 16.39
N LYS A 312 7.75 -4.31 16.49
CA LYS A 312 6.78 -5.06 17.31
C LYS A 312 6.56 -6.49 16.75
N GLU A 313 7.63 -7.25 16.60
CA GLU A 313 7.57 -8.68 16.26
C GLU A 313 7.15 -9.47 17.51
N PRO A 314 6.37 -10.56 17.37
CA PRO A 314 6.01 -11.41 18.49
C PRO A 314 7.29 -11.95 19.15
N LYS A 315 7.41 -11.77 20.48
CA LYS A 315 8.54 -12.23 21.30
C LYS A 315 8.98 -13.64 20.87
N GLN A 316 10.12 -13.73 20.21
CA GLN A 316 10.68 -15.01 19.80
C GLN A 316 11.13 -15.73 21.07
N GLU A 317 10.41 -16.78 21.48
CA GLU A 317 10.68 -17.51 22.74
C GLU A 317 12.08 -18.16 22.76
N PHE A 318 12.69 -18.37 21.59
CA PHE A 318 13.97 -19.05 21.41
C PHE A 318 14.86 -18.30 20.39
N ALA A 319 16.13 -18.09 20.75
CA ALA A 319 17.11 -17.51 19.85
C ALA A 319 17.50 -18.51 18.74
N GLY A 320 17.41 -18.08 17.48
CA GLY A 320 17.83 -18.90 16.33
C GLY A 320 16.90 -20.07 15.97
N LEU A 321 15.74 -20.15 16.62
CA LEU A 321 14.64 -21.04 16.25
C LEU A 321 13.47 -20.24 15.70
N ILE A 322 12.92 -20.70 14.58
CA ILE A 322 11.77 -20.11 13.93
C ILE A 322 10.60 -21.08 14.11
N GLU A 323 9.49 -20.59 14.66
CA GLU A 323 8.25 -21.39 14.74
C GLU A 323 7.65 -21.50 13.35
N LEU A 324 7.44 -22.75 12.89
CA LEU A 324 6.79 -22.98 11.61
C LEU A 324 5.29 -22.74 11.75
N ARG A 325 4.73 -22.00 10.79
CA ARG A 325 3.30 -21.72 10.76
C ARG A 325 2.55 -23.03 10.55
N SER A 326 1.58 -23.25 11.43
CA SER A 326 0.64 -24.36 11.33
C SER A 326 -0.78 -23.83 11.29
N GLU A 327 -1.58 -24.41 10.39
CA GLU A 327 -3.01 -24.12 10.29
C GLU A 327 -3.79 -24.64 11.51
N GLY A 328 -5.07 -24.26 11.59
CA GLY A 328 -5.98 -24.71 12.64
C GLY A 328 -6.21 -26.23 12.64
N THR A 329 -6.71 -26.71 13.78
CA THR A 329 -7.22 -28.08 13.94
C THR A 329 -8.76 -28.13 13.95
N GLY A 330 -9.44 -27.01 13.72
CA GLY A 330 -10.90 -26.85 13.80
C GLY A 330 -11.47 -26.75 15.23
N PHE A 331 -10.85 -27.45 16.19
CA PHE A 331 -11.36 -27.55 17.58
C PHE A 331 -10.59 -26.72 18.59
N SER A 332 -9.28 -26.52 18.38
CA SER A 332 -8.42 -25.79 19.32
C SER A 332 -8.58 -24.28 19.17
N ALA A 333 -8.38 -23.54 20.28
CA ALA A 333 -8.34 -22.07 20.31
C ALA A 333 -7.13 -21.45 19.56
N ARG A 334 -6.38 -22.25 18.79
CA ARG A 334 -5.14 -21.86 18.09
C ARG A 334 -5.29 -22.11 16.60
N GLY A 335 -4.85 -21.12 15.81
CA GLY A 335 -5.10 -21.03 14.36
C GLY A 335 -6.30 -20.11 14.07
N ALA A 336 -6.40 -19.61 12.83
CA ALA A 336 -7.54 -18.80 12.38
C ALA A 336 -8.79 -19.68 12.26
N SER A 337 -9.41 -20.03 13.39
CA SER A 337 -10.59 -20.90 13.43
C SER A 337 -11.88 -20.19 13.02
N LYS A 338 -11.84 -18.86 12.90
CA LYS A 338 -12.98 -18.01 12.60
C LYS A 338 -12.61 -17.12 11.41
N VAL A 339 -13.43 -17.17 10.36
CA VAL A 339 -13.36 -16.22 9.25
C VAL A 339 -14.40 -15.16 9.51
N GLU A 340 -13.98 -13.89 9.44
CA GLU A 340 -14.87 -12.74 9.58
C GLU A 340 -14.89 -12.00 8.25
N LYS A 341 -16.09 -11.84 7.69
CA LYS A 341 -16.33 -10.94 6.57
C LYS A 341 -16.75 -9.60 7.17
N SER A 342 -15.88 -8.61 7.12
CA SER A 342 -16.23 -7.24 7.53
C SER A 342 -17.14 -6.61 6.47
N GLY A 343 -18.32 -6.18 6.88
CA GLY A 343 -19.30 -5.50 6.03
C GLY A 343 -20.00 -4.39 6.78
N VAL A 344 -20.32 -3.31 6.08
CA VAL A 344 -21.13 -2.22 6.64
C VAL A 344 -22.57 -2.73 6.69
N ALA A 345 -23.08 -2.95 7.89
CA ALA A 345 -24.45 -3.40 8.08
C ALA A 345 -25.41 -2.37 7.48
N PHE A 346 -26.30 -2.84 6.62
CA PHE A 346 -27.37 -2.01 6.07
C PHE A 346 -28.28 -1.56 7.21
N GLN A 347 -28.22 -0.28 7.57
CA GLN A 347 -29.12 0.36 8.53
C GLN A 347 -30.29 0.97 7.74
N CYS A 348 -31.50 0.47 7.96
CA CYS A 348 -32.75 1.04 7.42
C CYS A 348 -33.44 1.90 8.47
#